data_AF-A0A644ZQ30-F1
#
_entry.id   AF-A0A644ZQ30-F1
#
_cell.length_a   1.000
_cell.length_b   1.000
_cell.length_c   1.000
_cell.angle_alpha   90.00
_cell.angle_beta   90.00
_cell.angle_gamma   90.00
#
_symmetry.space_group_name_H-M   'P 1'
#
loop_
_entity.id
_entity.type
_entity.pdbx_description
1 polymer ?
#
loop_
_entity_poly.entity_id
_entity_poly.type
_entity_poly.pdbx_seq_one_letter_code
_entity_poly.pdbx_strand_id
1 'polypeptide(L)' 'MSEGLSILSEDYIQDEAPEGKVGVPGTYSWRIQAVDKGSQKINGIYKQSWENTTGTEENFTLTVEVR' A
#
# COMPACT_ATOMS: atom_id res chain seq x y z
N MET A 1 -8.13 5.31 -3.86
CA MET A 1 -7.49 6.49 -3.26
C MET A 1 -8.31 7.72 -3.63
N SER A 2 -8.30 8.80 -2.85
CA SER A 2 -8.96 10.06 -3.24
C SER A 2 -8.31 10.70 -4.47
N GLU A 3 -9.06 11.54 -5.19
CA GLU A 3 -8.60 12.20 -6.44
C GLU A 3 -7.48 13.22 -6.19
N GLY A 4 -7.40 13.80 -4.99
CA GLY A 4 -6.36 14.75 -4.60
C GLY A 4 -4.99 14.13 -4.30
N LEU A 5 -4.77 12.88 -4.68
CA LEU A 5 -3.52 12.14 -4.48
C LEU A 5 -3.06 11.50 -5.80
N SER A 6 -1.74 11.45 -6.02
CA SER A 6 -1.10 10.78 -7.15
C SER A 6 0.00 9.85 -6.66
N ILE A 7 0.08 8.65 -7.24
CA ILE A 7 1.16 7.69 -6.95
C ILE A 7 2.35 8.04 -7.84
N LEU A 8 3.49 8.30 -7.22
CA LEU A 8 4.76 8.58 -7.90
C LEU A 8 5.56 7.31 -8.16
N SER A 9 5.57 6.36 -7.21
CA SER A 9 6.21 5.06 -7.37
C SER A 9 5.57 3.99 -6.49
N GLU A 10 5.75 2.75 -6.94
CA GLU A 10 5.38 1.54 -6.23
C GLU A 10 6.59 0.60 -6.26
N ASP A 11 6.99 0.13 -5.09
CA ASP A 11 8.20 -0.67 -4.91
C ASP A 11 7.91 -1.84 -3.97
N TYR A 12 8.52 -2.99 -4.25
CA TYR A 12 8.56 -4.11 -3.32
C TYR A 12 10.00 -4.46 -3.00
N ILE A 13 10.33 -4.45 -1.72
CA ILE A 13 11.65 -4.80 -1.20
C ILE A 13 11.49 -6.02 -0.34
N GLN A 14 12.05 -7.15 -0.77
CA GLN A 14 12.15 -8.35 0.06
C GLN A 14 13.17 -8.12 1.18
N ASP A 15 12.86 -8.60 2.38
CA ASP A 15 13.78 -8.52 3.51
C ASP A 15 14.99 -9.44 3.29
N GLU A 16 16.07 -9.21 4.04
CA GLU A 16 17.27 -10.04 3.94
C GLU A 16 16.93 -11.51 4.29
N ALA A 17 17.18 -12.40 3.34
CA ALA A 17 16.96 -13.83 3.53
C ALA A 17 18.20 -14.50 4.14
N PRO A 18 18.03 -15.38 5.15
CA PRO A 18 19.12 -16.24 5.58
C PRO A 18 19.65 -17.09 4.41
N GLU A 19 20.93 -17.45 4.45
CA GLU A 19 21.57 -18.23 3.38
C GLU A 19 20.79 -19.52 3.07
N GLY A 20 20.50 -19.75 1.79
CA GLY A 20 19.74 -20.90 1.32
C GLY A 20 18.24 -20.88 1.64
N LYS A 21 17.69 -19.76 2.13
CA LYS A 21 16.24 -19.58 2.34
C LYS A 21 15.64 -18.70 1.25
N VAL A 22 14.41 -19.01 0.87
CA VAL A 22 13.58 -18.25 -0.07
C VAL A 22 12.20 -18.01 0.53
N GLY A 23 11.50 -16.98 0.05
CA GLY A 23 10.13 -16.68 0.49
C GLY A 23 10.04 -15.99 1.84
N VAL A 24 11.10 -15.26 2.26
CA VAL A 24 11.00 -14.34 3.39
C VAL A 24 10.05 -13.19 3.05
N PRO A 25 9.40 -12.57 4.06
CA PRO A 25 8.55 -11.42 3.84
C PRO A 25 9.31 -10.25 3.23
N GLY A 26 8.56 -9.22 2.88
CA GLY A 26 9.12 -7.95 2.43
C GLY A 26 8.13 -6.83 2.64
N THR A 27 8.53 -5.64 2.23
CA THR A 27 7.74 -4.42 2.36
C THR A 27 7.32 -3.93 0.98
N TYR A 28 6.01 -3.78 0.79
CA TYR A 28 5.46 -2.97 -0.30
C TYR A 28 5.43 -1.50 0.13
N SER A 29 6.01 -0.63 -0.69
CA SER A 29 6.12 0.81 -0.46
C SER A 29 5.49 1.59 -1.60
N TRP A 30 4.70 2.59 -1.25
CA TRP A 30 4.15 3.57 -2.20
C TRP A 30 4.67 4.96 -1.87
N ARG A 31 5.15 5.67 -2.88
CA ARG A 31 5.42 7.11 -2.77
C ARG A 31 4.23 7.87 -3.34
N ILE A 32 3.54 8.62 -2.49
CA ILE A 32 2.30 9.30 -2.84
C ILE A 32 2.50 10.81 -2.67
N GLN A 33 2.08 11.57 -3.68
CA GLN A 33 2.05 13.03 -3.67
C GLN A 33 0.61 13.52 -3.50
N ALA A 34 0.40 14.47 -2.60
CA ALA A 34 -0.85 15.25 -2.58
C ALA A 34 -0.82 16.31 -3.68
N VAL A 35 -1.85 16.31 -4.52
CA VAL A 35 -2.03 17.30 -5.60
C VAL A 35 -3.13 18.32 -5.29
N ASP A 36 -4.01 18.01 -4.34
CA ASP A 36 -5.04 18.93 -3.84
C ASP A 36 -5.04 19.04 -2.32
N LYS A 37 -5.58 20.16 -1.82
CA LYS A 37 -5.80 20.42 -0.40
C LYS A 37 -7.03 19.67 0.15
N GLY A 38 -7.14 19.63 1.47
CA GLY A 38 -8.25 19.04 2.21
C GLY A 38 -7.95 17.64 2.72
N SER A 39 -9.01 16.97 3.19
CA SER A 39 -8.93 15.63 3.74
C SER A 39 -8.82 14.58 2.63
N GLN A 40 -7.66 13.94 2.54
CA GLN A 40 -7.34 12.91 1.57
C GLN A 40 -7.38 11.53 2.24
N LYS A 41 -7.76 10.49 1.48
CA LYS A 41 -7.92 9.13 2.01
C LYS A 41 -7.25 8.08 1.11
N ILE A 42 -6.45 7.22 1.74
CA ILE A 42 -5.86 6.04 1.14
C ILE A 42 -6.50 4.81 1.82
N ASN A 43 -6.95 3.86 1.02
CA ASN A 43 -7.41 2.55 1.49
C ASN A 43 -6.57 1.48 0.80
N GLY A 44 -6.08 0.50 1.54
CA GLY A 44 -5.37 -0.67 1.04
C GLY A 44 -6.01 -1.96 1.54
N ILE A 45 -5.84 -3.04 0.79
CA ILE A 45 -6.30 -4.39 1.15
C ILE A 45 -5.17 -5.37 0.87
N TYR A 46 -4.81 -6.20 1.85
CA TYR A 46 -3.82 -7.25 1.66
C TYR A 46 -4.51 -8.53 1.19
N LYS A 47 -4.32 -8.87 -0.09
CA LYS A 47 -4.95 -10.04 -0.72
C LYS A 47 -4.15 -10.54 -1.92
N GLN A 48 -4.42 -11.79 -2.31
CA GLN A 48 -4.06 -12.27 -3.65
C GLN A 48 -4.98 -11.58 -4.66
N SER A 49 -4.41 -10.88 -5.63
CA SER A 49 -5.17 -10.02 -6.55
C SER A 49 -6.15 -10.80 -7.44
N TRP A 50 -5.89 -12.08 -7.68
CA TRP A 50 -6.75 -12.97 -8.47
C TRP A 50 -7.85 -13.67 -7.66
N GLU A 51 -7.85 -13.57 -6.33
CA GLU A 51 -8.89 -14.16 -5.49
C GLU A 51 -10.05 -13.17 -5.26
N ASN A 52 -11.24 -13.71 -5.00
CA ASN A 52 -12.39 -12.89 -4.61
C ASN A 52 -12.16 -12.26 -3.23
N THR A 53 -12.60 -11.02 -3.05
CA THR A 53 -12.63 -10.41 -1.73
C THR A 53 -13.72 -11.08 -0.90
N THR A 54 -13.34 -11.56 0.28
CA THR A 54 -14.18 -12.33 1.20
C THR A 54 -14.71 -11.48 2.36
N GLY A 55 -14.07 -10.34 2.63
CA GLY A 55 -14.39 -9.46 3.77
C GLY A 55 -13.60 -9.80 5.04
N THR A 56 -12.73 -10.82 5.02
CA THR A 56 -11.84 -11.16 6.14
C THR A 56 -10.40 -10.72 5.90
N GLU A 57 -10.12 -10.03 4.79
CA GLU A 57 -8.80 -9.53 4.47
C GLU A 57 -8.36 -8.43 5.45
N GLU A 58 -7.04 -8.27 5.59
CA GLU A 58 -6.48 -7.15 6.32
C GLU A 58 -6.65 -5.86 5.49
N ASN A 59 -7.24 -4.84 6.11
CA ASN A 59 -7.54 -3.56 5.48
C ASN A 59 -6.74 -2.45 6.16
N PHE A 60 -6.18 -1.56 5.35
CA PHE A 60 -5.41 -0.40 5.80
C PHE A 60 -6.17 0.86 5.42
N THR A 61 -6.23 1.82 6.33
CA THR A 61 -6.80 3.14 6.05
C THR A 61 -5.89 4.21 6.61
N LEU A 62 -5.53 5.18 5.77
CA LEU A 62 -4.82 6.38 6.15
C LEU A 62 -5.63 7.60 5.70
N THR A 63 -5.90 8.49 6.64
CA THR A 63 -6.49 9.81 6.37
C THR A 63 -5.41 10.87 6.60
N VAL A 64 -5.20 11.75 5.62
CA VAL A 64 -4.19 12.81 5.68
C VAL A 64 -4.87 14.15 5.42
N GLU A 65 -4.60 15.14 6.27
CA GLU A 65 -5.08 16.51 6.05
C GLU A 65 -4.00 17.33 5.33
N VAL A 66 -4.31 17.81 4.13
CA VAL A 66 -3.40 18.61 3.30
C VAL A 66 -3.82 20.08 3.36
N ARG A 67 -2.92 20.97 3.80
CA ARG A 67 -3.22 22.40 4.02
C ARG A 67 -2.51 23.32 3.02
#